data_AF-X1N999-F1
#
_entry.id   AF-X1N999-F1
#
_cell.length_a   1.000
_cell.length_b   1.000
_cell.length_c   1.000
_cell.angle_alpha   90.00
_cell.angle_beta   90.00
_cell.angle_gamma   90.00
#
_symmetry.space_group_name_H-M   'P 1'
#
loop_
_entity.id
_entity.type
_entity.pdbx_description
1 polymer ?
#
loop_
_entity_poly.entity_id
_entity_poly.type
_entity_poly.pdbx_seq_one_letter_code
_entity_poly.pdbx_strand_id
1 'polypeptide(L)'
;IDEIDKIKNINQLANDLNTIYRKTMIPIIIISLRRNIVEQMTSDVRKTLFFERIKLPSYNALELKDILKSRIKMIEKKLPGFDEGTINYISAIAARQGSARVLMNITLKCLQKNNFTKKFIEQIYMEMMKEDWVDFVNDINETEKECYLFFFFFFPPLAIFASQRFPSPSM
;
A
#
# COMPACT_ATOMS: atom_id res chain seq x y z
N ILE A 1 -9.27 -13.97 10.40
CA ILE A 1 -9.53 -14.29 8.96
C ILE A 1 -8.96 -13.14 8.15
N ASP A 2 -8.11 -13.46 7.17
CA ASP A 2 -7.38 -12.48 6.37
C ASP A 2 -7.92 -12.42 4.92
N GLU A 3 -7.66 -11.33 4.20
CA GLU A 3 -8.04 -11.09 2.79
C GLU A 3 -9.51 -11.37 2.45
N ILE A 4 -10.42 -11.05 3.39
CA ILE A 4 -11.86 -11.30 3.26
C ILE A 4 -12.49 -10.64 2.02
N ASP A 5 -11.85 -9.61 1.47
CA ASP A 5 -12.23 -8.93 0.23
C ASP A 5 -12.09 -9.78 -1.03
N LYS A 6 -11.35 -10.90 -0.99
CA LYS A 6 -11.26 -11.88 -2.09
C LYS A 6 -12.46 -12.84 -2.14
N ILE A 7 -13.31 -12.83 -1.10
CA ILE A 7 -14.47 -13.72 -1.02
C ILE A 7 -15.62 -13.12 -1.82
N LYS A 8 -16.08 -13.85 -2.85
CA LYS A 8 -17.11 -13.39 -3.80
C LYS A 8 -18.46 -13.10 -3.13
N ASN A 9 -18.80 -13.80 -2.05
CA ASN A 9 -20.08 -13.65 -1.35
C ASN A 9 -19.91 -13.26 0.12
N ILE A 10 -19.81 -11.94 0.36
CA ILE A 10 -19.61 -11.37 1.70
C ILE A 10 -20.78 -11.68 2.65
N ASN A 11 -22.00 -11.81 2.11
CA ASN A 11 -23.21 -12.05 2.90
C ASN A 11 -23.24 -13.47 3.47
N GLN A 12 -22.86 -14.45 2.65
CA GLN A 12 -22.77 -15.83 3.09
C GLN A 12 -21.73 -15.98 4.21
N LEU A 13 -20.55 -15.40 4.00
CA LEU A 13 -19.51 -15.40 5.02
C LEU A 13 -19.96 -14.71 6.31
N ALA A 14 -20.63 -13.55 6.22
CA ALA A 14 -21.16 -12.85 7.38
C ALA A 14 -22.12 -13.73 8.20
N ASN A 15 -22.98 -14.50 7.52
CA ASN A 15 -23.90 -15.44 8.18
C ASN A 15 -23.18 -16.64 8.81
N ASP A 16 -22.15 -17.17 8.16
CA ASP A 16 -21.34 -18.26 8.70
C ASP A 16 -20.61 -17.81 9.97
N LEU A 17 -20.01 -16.62 9.94
CA LEU A 17 -19.34 -16.02 11.10
C LEU A 17 -20.32 -15.76 12.25
N ASN A 18 -21.52 -15.28 11.95
CA ASN A 18 -22.58 -15.09 12.94
C ASN A 18 -22.99 -16.41 13.60
N THR A 19 -23.12 -17.48 12.80
CA THR A 19 -23.44 -18.83 13.31
C THR A 19 -22.32 -19.36 14.21
N ILE A 20 -21.06 -19.21 13.80
CA ILE A 20 -19.89 -19.64 14.57
C ILE A 20 -19.83 -18.88 15.89
N TYR A 21 -19.99 -17.56 15.85
CA TYR A 21 -19.96 -16.71 17.05
C TYR A 21 -21.06 -17.10 18.04
N ARG A 22 -22.31 -17.26 17.58
CA ARG A 22 -23.43 -17.65 18.46
C ARG A 22 -23.24 -19.01 19.13
N LYS A 23 -22.56 -19.94 18.46
CA LYS A 23 -22.30 -21.29 19.00
C LYS A 23 -21.11 -21.34 19.94
N THR A 24 -20.06 -20.56 19.66
CA THR A 24 -18.76 -20.69 20.34
C THR A 24 -18.43 -19.54 21.28
N MET A 25 -19.05 -18.37 21.08
CA MET A 25 -18.74 -17.11 21.75
C MET A 25 -17.26 -16.69 21.63
N ILE A 26 -16.56 -17.19 20.61
CA ILE A 26 -15.14 -16.89 20.37
C ILE A 26 -15.02 -15.52 19.69
N PRO A 27 -14.09 -14.65 20.13
CA PRO A 27 -13.84 -13.37 19.45
C PRO A 27 -13.30 -13.59 18.03
N ILE A 28 -13.89 -12.89 17.06
CA ILE A 28 -13.51 -12.98 15.64
C ILE A 28 -12.75 -11.72 15.24
N ILE A 29 -11.53 -11.91 14.73
CA ILE A 29 -10.72 -10.83 14.13
C ILE A 29 -10.74 -10.98 12.61
N ILE A 30 -11.13 -9.91 11.93
CA ILE A 30 -11.17 -9.82 10.47
C ILE A 30 -10.20 -8.73 10.03
N ILE A 31 -9.39 -9.04 9.02
CA ILE A 31 -8.50 -8.10 8.35
C ILE A 31 -9.02 -7.92 6.92
N SER A 32 -9.18 -6.67 6.49
CA SER A 32 -9.66 -6.33 5.15
C SER A 32 -9.07 -5.01 4.65
N LEU A 33 -8.88 -4.93 3.33
CA LEU A 33 -8.58 -3.67 2.65
C LEU A 33 -9.84 -2.84 2.37
N ARG A 34 -11.03 -3.45 2.35
CA ARG A 34 -12.29 -2.77 2.04
C ARG A 34 -12.78 -1.94 3.21
N ARG A 35 -13.02 -0.65 2.94
CA ARG A 35 -13.45 0.27 3.98
C ARG A 35 -14.89 0.06 4.44
N ASN A 36 -15.76 -0.48 3.61
CA ASN A 36 -17.20 -0.52 3.88
C ASN A 36 -17.68 -1.93 4.21
N ILE A 37 -16.76 -2.82 4.64
CA ILE A 37 -17.07 -4.23 4.84
C ILE A 37 -18.17 -4.46 5.89
N VAL A 38 -18.14 -3.70 6.99
CA VAL A 38 -19.16 -3.80 8.05
C VAL A 38 -20.51 -3.28 7.56
N GLU A 39 -20.51 -2.21 6.76
CA GLU A 39 -21.73 -1.61 6.20
C GLU A 39 -22.41 -2.53 5.18
N GLN A 40 -21.64 -3.36 4.49
CA GLN A 40 -22.13 -4.37 3.55
C GLN A 40 -22.73 -5.61 4.23
N MET A 41 -22.47 -5.83 5.53
CA MET A 41 -23.04 -6.96 6.26
C MET A 41 -24.55 -6.78 6.50
N THR A 42 -25.27 -7.89 6.61
CA THR A 42 -26.69 -7.89 6.93
C THR A 42 -26.96 -7.32 8.33
N SER A 43 -28.17 -6.79 8.54
CA SER A 43 -28.55 -6.13 9.79
C SER A 43 -28.47 -7.05 11.02
N ASP A 44 -28.80 -8.33 10.87
CA ASP A 44 -28.71 -9.33 11.94
C ASP A 44 -27.26 -9.58 12.37
N VAL A 45 -26.36 -9.73 11.40
CA VAL A 45 -24.94 -9.94 11.65
C VAL A 45 -24.33 -8.74 12.38
N ARG A 46 -24.64 -7.51 11.93
CA ARG A 46 -24.16 -6.28 12.59
C ARG A 46 -24.60 -6.18 14.06
N LYS A 47 -25.84 -6.59 14.36
CA LYS A 47 -26.39 -6.59 15.72
C LYS A 47 -25.85 -7.71 16.60
N THR A 48 -25.20 -8.72 16.03
CA THR A 48 -24.70 -9.88 16.79
C THR A 48 -23.20 -9.83 16.98
N LEU A 49 -22.45 -9.56 15.91
CA LEU A 49 -20.99 -9.62 15.93
C LEU A 49 -20.35 -8.35 16.50
N PHE A 50 -21.10 -7.25 16.59
CA PHE A 50 -20.66 -5.97 17.18
C PHE A 50 -19.22 -5.58 16.79
N PHE A 51 -18.87 -5.73 15.51
CA PHE A 51 -17.50 -5.51 15.07
C PHE A 51 -17.04 -4.08 15.39
N GLU A 52 -15.99 -3.99 16.19
CA GLU A 52 -15.25 -2.76 16.38
C GLU A 52 -14.25 -2.58 15.23
N ARG A 53 -14.23 -1.38 14.65
CA ARG A 53 -13.36 -1.08 13.53
C ARG A 53 -12.08 -0.38 14.00
N ILE A 54 -10.98 -1.12 13.95
CA ILE A 54 -9.64 -0.57 14.16
C ILE A 54 -9.05 -0.18 12.80
N LYS A 55 -8.76 1.12 12.60
CA LYS A 55 -8.09 1.61 11.39
C LYS A 55 -6.58 1.57 11.61
N LEU A 56 -5.86 0.83 10.76
CA LEU A 56 -4.42 0.88 10.71
C LEU A 56 -3.99 2.07 9.82
N PRO A 57 -3.29 3.08 10.36
CA PRO A 57 -2.81 4.19 9.55
C PRO A 57 -1.67 3.74 8.64
N SER A 58 -1.53 4.45 7.52
CA SER A 58 -0.34 4.34 6.66
C SER A 58 0.88 4.84 7.42
N TYR A 59 2.03 4.19 7.21
CA TYR A 59 3.26 4.61 7.87
C TYR A 59 3.77 5.93 7.32
N ASN A 60 4.23 6.81 8.20
CA ASN A 60 4.92 8.03 7.81
C ASN A 60 6.43 7.77 7.57
N ALA A 61 7.14 8.76 7.02
CA ALA A 61 8.56 8.62 6.69
C ALA A 61 9.47 8.36 7.90
N LEU A 62 9.13 8.90 9.08
CA LEU A 62 9.90 8.68 10.31
C LEU A 62 9.71 7.26 10.83
N GLU A 63 8.47 6.77 10.86
CA GLU A 63 8.16 5.39 11.25
C GLU A 63 8.83 4.38 10.32
N LEU A 64 8.77 4.60 9.00
CA LEU A 64 9.44 3.74 8.03
C LEU A 64 10.95 3.76 8.21
N LYS A 65 11.54 4.93 8.49
CA LYS A 65 12.96 5.04 8.81
C LYS A 65 13.34 4.21 10.03
N ASP A 66 12.55 4.28 11.09
CA ASP A 66 12.82 3.52 12.33
C ASP A 66 12.67 2.01 12.10
N ILE A 67 11.67 1.59 11.33
CA ILE A 67 11.50 0.20 10.89
C ILE A 67 12.76 -0.25 10.13
N LEU A 68 13.21 0.51 9.13
CA LEU A 68 14.38 0.17 8.32
C LEU A 68 15.65 0.07 9.17
N LYS A 69 15.89 1.05 10.05
CA LYS A 69 17.03 1.04 10.98
C LYS A 69 17.02 -0.16 11.92
N SER A 70 15.85 -0.49 12.48
CA SER A 70 15.66 -1.67 13.31
C SER A 70 16.04 -2.95 12.56
N ARG A 71 15.62 -3.11 11.31
CA ARG A 71 15.99 -4.27 10.48
C ARG A 71 17.47 -4.32 10.11
N ILE A 72 18.08 -3.19 9.78
CA ILE A 72 19.52 -3.14 9.44
C ILE A 72 20.39 -3.44 10.66
N LYS A 73 19.98 -3.01 11.85
CA LYS A 73 20.69 -3.30 13.09
C LYS A 73 20.78 -4.81 13.36
N MET A 74 19.82 -5.60 12.86
CA MET A 74 19.86 -7.07 12.94
C MET A 74 20.87 -7.70 11.97
N ILE A 75 21.41 -6.93 11.02
CA ILE A 75 22.41 -7.40 10.06
C ILE A 75 23.79 -7.16 10.67
N GLU A 76 24.48 -8.24 11.03
CA GLU A 76 25.82 -8.20 11.64
C GLU A 76 26.93 -7.76 10.66
N LYS A 77 26.60 -7.60 9.37
CA LYS A 77 27.52 -7.16 8.32
C LYS A 77 27.42 -5.66 8.10
N LYS A 78 28.59 -5.00 7.97
CA LYS A 78 28.65 -3.62 7.48
C LYS A 78 28.09 -3.57 6.06
N LEU A 79 27.14 -2.66 5.82
CA LEU A 79 26.56 -2.39 4.51
C LEU A 79 27.24 -1.14 3.91
N PRO A 80 28.32 -1.30 3.12
CA PRO A 80 29.00 -0.16 2.51
C PRO A 80 28.04 0.57 1.56
N GLY A 81 28.00 1.91 1.64
CA GLY A 81 27.09 2.73 0.84
C GLY A 81 25.66 2.86 1.39
N PHE A 82 25.35 2.18 2.50
CA PHE A 82 24.06 2.33 3.19
C PHE A 82 24.15 3.35 4.32
N ASP A 83 24.31 4.61 3.96
CA ASP A 83 24.45 5.73 4.89
C ASP A 83 23.09 6.29 5.35
N GLU A 84 23.13 7.20 6.32
CA GLU A 84 21.93 7.86 6.84
C GLU A 84 21.15 8.63 5.75
N GLY A 85 21.87 9.19 4.76
CA GLY A 85 21.26 9.84 3.60
C GLY A 85 20.41 8.89 2.76
N THR A 86 20.95 7.70 2.47
CA THR A 86 20.24 6.63 1.75
C THR A 86 19.02 6.14 2.54
N ILE A 87 19.16 5.89 3.85
CA ILE A 87 18.06 5.50 4.74
C ILE A 87 16.92 6.51 4.67
N ASN A 88 17.25 7.80 4.84
CA ASN A 88 16.26 8.87 4.82
C ASN A 88 15.53 8.94 3.47
N TYR A 89 16.28 8.82 2.38
CA TYR A 89 15.72 8.92 1.04
C TYR A 89 14.81 7.75 0.69
N ILE A 90 15.23 6.50 0.95
CA ILE A 90 14.38 5.31 0.74
C ILE A 90 13.11 5.39 1.58
N SER A 91 13.22 5.84 2.83
CA SER A 91 12.07 6.00 3.73
C SER A 91 11.08 7.07 3.24
N ALA A 92 11.59 8.21 2.74
CA ALA A 92 10.76 9.26 2.16
C ALA A 92 10.05 8.81 0.87
N ILE A 93 10.72 8.03 0.01
CA ILE A 93 10.11 7.47 -1.20
C ILE A 93 9.01 6.47 -0.84
N ALA A 94 9.28 5.54 0.09
CA ALA A 94 8.31 4.54 0.52
C ALA A 94 7.10 5.15 1.26
N ALA A 95 7.28 6.27 1.96
CA ALA A 95 6.21 7.00 2.65
C ALA A 95 5.13 7.54 1.69
N ARG A 96 5.44 7.70 0.40
CA ARG A 96 4.43 8.09 -0.61
C ARG A 96 3.30 7.07 -0.74
N GLN A 97 3.63 5.79 -0.57
CA GLN A 97 2.67 4.68 -0.47
C GLN A 97 2.32 4.33 0.99
N GLY A 98 3.12 4.81 1.94
CA GLY A 98 2.97 4.54 3.37
C GLY A 98 3.08 3.06 3.72
N SER A 99 3.88 2.30 2.94
CA SER A 99 3.95 0.84 3.02
C SER A 99 5.37 0.35 3.34
N ALA A 100 5.49 -0.40 4.44
CA ALA A 100 6.73 -1.06 4.82
C ALA A 100 7.16 -2.14 3.79
N ARG A 101 6.23 -2.71 3.03
CA ARG A 101 6.55 -3.67 1.96
C ARG A 101 7.34 -3.01 0.84
N VAL A 102 6.90 -1.82 0.41
CA VAL A 102 7.59 -1.02 -0.62
C VAL A 102 8.99 -0.66 -0.14
N LEU A 103 9.11 -0.20 1.11
CA LEU A 103 10.39 0.11 1.75
C LEU A 103 11.38 -1.06 1.68
N MET A 104 10.95 -2.26 2.07
CA MET A 104 11.80 -3.44 2.10
C MET A 104 12.18 -3.90 0.68
N ASN A 105 11.27 -3.81 -0.29
CA ASN A 105 11.56 -4.22 -1.66
C ASN A 105 12.59 -3.30 -2.32
N ILE A 106 12.44 -1.98 -2.16
CA ILE A 106 13.43 -1.00 -2.63
C ILE A 106 14.79 -1.30 -1.99
N THR A 107 14.81 -1.46 -0.66
CA THR A 107 16.04 -1.75 0.10
C THR A 107 16.71 -3.04 -0.42
N LEU A 108 15.94 -4.11 -0.61
CA LEU A 108 16.44 -5.38 -1.12
C LEU A 108 17.06 -5.25 -2.51
N LYS A 109 16.37 -4.58 -3.45
CA LYS A 109 16.87 -4.37 -4.81
C LYS A 109 18.16 -3.52 -4.82
N CYS A 110 18.23 -2.49 -3.96
CA CYS A 110 19.45 -1.70 -3.76
C CYS A 110 20.62 -2.55 -3.24
N LEU A 111 20.38 -3.40 -2.25
CA LEU A 111 21.38 -4.30 -1.69
C LEU A 111 21.87 -5.34 -2.72
N GLN A 112 20.95 -5.96 -3.46
CA GLN A 112 21.27 -6.98 -4.47
C GLN A 112 22.13 -6.42 -5.62
N LYS A 113 21.87 -5.18 -6.03
CA LYS A 113 22.61 -4.51 -7.11
C LYS A 113 23.79 -3.67 -6.60
N ASN A 114 23.98 -3.62 -5.28
CA ASN A 114 24.94 -2.75 -4.60
C ASN A 114 24.91 -1.30 -5.14
N ASN A 115 23.71 -0.78 -5.38
CA ASN A 115 23.48 0.54 -5.96
C ASN A 115 22.48 1.32 -5.11
N PHE A 116 22.95 2.41 -4.52
CA PHE A 116 22.19 3.28 -3.61
C PHE A 116 21.99 4.69 -4.18
N THR A 117 22.22 4.87 -5.48
CA THR A 117 22.01 6.17 -6.13
C THR A 117 20.53 6.54 -6.13
N LYS A 118 20.23 7.83 -5.93
CA LYS A 118 18.84 8.34 -5.91
C LYS A 118 18.06 7.95 -7.17
N LYS A 119 18.71 8.09 -8.34
CA LYS A 119 18.12 7.73 -9.63
C LYS A 119 17.72 6.25 -9.71
N PHE A 120 18.54 5.36 -9.14
CA PHE A 120 18.23 3.92 -9.12
C PHE A 120 17.06 3.60 -8.17
N ILE A 121 17.02 4.25 -7.00
CA ILE A 121 15.91 4.12 -6.04
C ILE A 121 14.59 4.59 -6.67
N GLU A 122 14.61 5.74 -7.37
CA GLU A 122 13.44 6.25 -8.10
C GLU A 122 13.02 5.30 -9.23
N GLN A 123 13.98 4.74 -9.97
CA GLN A 123 13.68 3.76 -11.01
C GLN A 123 12.95 2.54 -10.43
N ILE A 124 13.46 1.93 -9.35
CA ILE A 124 12.83 0.79 -8.69
C ILE A 124 11.40 1.14 -8.25
N TYR A 125 11.23 2.31 -7.63
CA TYR A 125 9.92 2.76 -7.19
C TYR A 125 8.95 2.89 -8.37
N MET A 126 9.38 3.50 -9.47
CA MET A 126 8.55 3.64 -10.68
C MET A 126 8.22 2.31 -11.35
N GLU A 127 9.15 1.34 -11.35
CA GLU A 127 8.90 -0.02 -11.84
C GLU A 127 7.81 -0.71 -11.01
N MET A 128 7.88 -0.60 -9.68
CA MET A 128 6.85 -1.17 -8.79
C MET A 128 5.47 -0.54 -9.01
N MET A 129 5.41 0.78 -9.19
CA MET A 129 4.14 1.46 -9.47
C MET A 129 3.54 1.05 -10.81
N LYS A 130 4.37 0.67 -11.80
CA LYS A 130 3.88 0.16 -13.09
C LYS A 130 3.31 -1.24 -12.96
N GLU A 131 3.97 -2.12 -12.21
CA GLU A 131 3.47 -3.48 -11.93
C GLU A 131 2.10 -3.41 -11.24
N ASP A 132 1.98 -2.63 -10.16
CA ASP A 132 0.71 -2.41 -9.46
C ASP A 132 -0.38 -1.82 -10.38
N TRP A 133 -0.01 -0.93 -11.31
CA TRP A 133 -0.96 -0.33 -12.25
C TRP A 133 -1.46 -1.32 -13.30
N VAL A 134 -0.57 -2.17 -13.83
CA VAL A 134 -0.94 -3.22 -14.78
C VAL A 134 -1.90 -4.21 -14.13
N ASP A 135 -1.60 -4.63 -12.90
CA ASP A 135 -2.45 -5.53 -12.13
C ASP A 135 -3.83 -4.90 -11.86
N PHE A 136 -3.87 -3.62 -11.47
CA PHE A 136 -5.12 -2.87 -11.33
C PHE A 136 -5.94 -2.81 -12.63
N VAL A 137 -5.32 -2.48 -13.77
CA VAL A 137 -6.01 -2.43 -15.07
C VAL A 137 -6.50 -3.81 -15.50
N ASN A 138 -5.76 -4.86 -15.17
CA ASN A 138 -6.16 -6.23 -15.49
C ASN A 138 -7.39 -6.67 -14.69
N ASP A 139 -7.50 -6.24 -13.42
CA ASP A 139 -8.59 -6.59 -12.51
C ASP A 139 -9.90 -5.81 -12.74
N ILE A 140 -9.87 -4.72 -13.51
CA ILE A 140 -11.09 -3.98 -13.90
C ILE A 140 -11.93 -4.82 -14.88
N ASN A 141 -13.27 -4.76 -14.82
CA ASN A 141 -14.12 -5.50 -15.78
C ASN A 141 -14.06 -4.87 -17.20
N GLU A 142 -14.30 -5.63 -18.27
CA GLU A 142 -14.19 -5.14 -19.67
C GLU A 142 -15.02 -3.87 -19.96
N THR A 143 -16.23 -3.78 -19.42
CA THR A 143 -17.11 -2.60 -19.55
C THR A 143 -16.55 -1.38 -18.83
N GLU A 144 -15.92 -1.56 -17.67
CA GLU A 144 -15.24 -0.49 -16.95
C GLU A 144 -13.93 -0.07 -17.65
N LYS A 145 -13.19 -1.00 -18.28
CA LYS A 145 -11.99 -0.69 -19.07
C LYS A 145 -12.31 0.24 -20.24
N GLU A 146 -13.42 0.02 -20.93
CA GLU A 146 -13.90 0.90 -22.01
C GLU A 146 -14.21 2.31 -21.51
N CYS A 147 -14.86 2.45 -20.35
CA CYS A 147 -15.11 3.75 -19.74
C CYS A 147 -13.81 4.45 -19.30
N TYR A 148 -12.86 3.73 -18.71
CA TYR A 148 -11.56 4.30 -18.30
C TYR A 148 -10.72 4.74 -19.49
N LEU A 149 -10.67 3.97 -20.58
CA LEU A 149 -10.03 4.36 -21.84
C LEU A 149 -10.69 5.62 -22.43
N PHE A 150 -12.03 5.71 -22.36
CA PHE A 150 -12.78 6.88 -22.79
C PHE A 150 -12.43 8.12 -21.98
N PHE A 151 -12.36 8.04 -20.64
CA PHE A 151 -11.96 9.17 -19.79
C PHE A 151 -10.51 9.60 -20.00
N PHE A 152 -9.58 8.66 -20.21
CA PHE A 152 -8.16 8.97 -20.43
C PHE A 152 -7.89 9.58 -21.82
N PHE A 153 -8.68 9.22 -22.83
CA PHE A 153 -8.58 9.78 -24.19
C PHE A 153 -9.31 11.12 -24.37
N PHE A 154 -10.46 11.33 -23.70
CA PHE A 154 -11.25 12.56 -23.84
C PHE A 154 -10.92 13.64 -22.81
N PHE A 155 -10.37 13.27 -21.65
CA PHE A 155 -9.79 14.21 -20.68
C PHE A 155 -8.32 13.83 -20.45
N PRO A 156 -7.40 14.29 -21.32
CA PRO A 156 -5.99 14.16 -21.01
C PRO A 156 -5.76 14.85 -19.65
N PRO A 157 -5.04 14.21 -18.70
CA PRO A 157 -4.69 14.87 -17.46
C PRO A 157 -3.80 16.07 -17.76
N LEU A 158 -4.42 17.25 -17.81
CA LEU A 158 -3.77 18.55 -17.68
C LEU A 158 -3.16 18.64 -16.27
N ALA A 159 -2.05 17.93 -16.02
CA ALA A 159 -1.09 18.25 -14.95
C ALA A 159 0.01 17.17 -14.79
N ILE A 160 0.89 16.99 -15.78
CA ILE A 160 2.31 16.65 -15.48
C ILE A 160 3.22 17.40 -16.46
N PHE A 161 3.19 18.73 -16.43
CA PHE A 161 4.29 19.58 -16.90
C PHE A 161 4.30 20.89 -16.09
N ALA A 162 4.32 20.77 -14.76
CA ALA A 162 4.82 21.86 -13.93
C ALA A 162 6.35 21.77 -13.92
N SER A 163 6.97 22.28 -14.99
CA SER A 163 8.37 22.72 -14.97
C SER A 163 8.49 23.74 -13.83
N GLN A 164 9.06 23.35 -12.69
CA GLN A 164 9.58 24.33 -11.74
C GLN A 164 10.74 25.07 -12.42
N ARG A 165 10.45 26.23 -13.03
CA ARG A 165 11.46 27.25 -13.25
C ARG A 165 11.84 27.82 -11.89
N PHE A 166 13.04 27.50 -11.44
CA PHE A 166 13.71 28.27 -10.39
C PHE A 166 13.83 29.73 -10.85
N PRO A 167 13.45 30.74 -10.05
CA PRO A 167 14.02 32.06 -10.21
C PRO A 167 15.47 32.02 -9.71
N SER A 168 16.41 32.29 -10.60
CA SER A 168 17.80 32.62 -10.28
C SER A 168 17.87 33.90 -9.42
N PRO A 169 18.87 34.03 -8.54
CA PRO A 169 19.00 35.18 -7.66
C PRO A 169 19.39 36.43 -8.45
N SER A 170 18.72 37.54 -8.20
CA SER A 170 19.21 38.87 -8.57
C SER A 170 20.26 39.31 -7.55
N MET A 171 21.42 39.71 -8.10
CA MET A 171 22.61 40.36 -7.53
C MET A 171 22.55 40.85 -6.09
#